data_AF-A0A3D1ATX1-F1
#
_entry.id   AF-A0A3D1ATX1-F1
#
_cell.length_a   1.000
_cell.length_b   1.000
_cell.length_c   1.000
_cell.angle_alpha   90.00
_cell.angle_beta   90.00
_cell.angle_gamma   90.00
#
_symmetry.space_group_name_H-M   'P 1'
#
loop_
_entity.id
_entity.type
_entity.pdbx_description
1 polymer ?
#
loop_
_entity_poly.entity_id
_entity_poly.type
_entity_poly.pdbx_seq_one_letter_code
_entity_poly.pdbx_strand_id
1 'polypeptide(L)'
;FGKMVKPTRMTLNVYRESDRSKAEQTTWNEQGESSNSGVWYLDGKDRPAEAAGQTMEKTRWDGNVLVNEKQSLDRTFVETIRMSLSPDGKTATEEVRVKSPNGENREVLVFDKKQKPAS
;
A
#
# COMPACT_ATOMS: atom_id res chain seq x y z
N PHE A 1 9.49 -0.96 -19.86
CA PHE A 1 8.94 -0.37 -18.62
C PHE A 1 8.89 1.13 -18.80
N GLY A 2 7.69 1.70 -18.87
CA GLY A 2 7.52 3.15 -19.07
C GLY A 2 8.14 3.92 -17.92
N LYS A 3 8.72 5.08 -18.21
CA LYS A 3 9.16 6.04 -17.19
C LYS A 3 7.92 6.41 -16.38
N MET A 4 7.71 5.79 -15.22
CA MET A 4 6.74 6.34 -14.27
C MET A 4 7.19 7.76 -13.98
N VAL A 5 6.29 8.72 -14.25
CA VAL A 5 6.58 10.13 -14.04
C VAL A 5 6.78 10.34 -12.55
N LYS A 6 7.92 10.93 -12.18
CA LYS A 6 8.25 11.18 -10.79
C LYS A 6 7.13 12.00 -10.15
N PRO A 7 6.57 11.57 -9.00
CA PRO A 7 5.58 12.37 -8.30
C PRO A 7 6.20 13.68 -7.80
N THR A 8 5.46 14.78 -7.89
CA THR A 8 5.80 16.06 -7.28
C THR A 8 5.32 16.12 -5.83
N ARG A 9 4.21 15.45 -5.52
CA ARG A 9 3.65 15.31 -4.18
C ARG A 9 2.88 13.99 -4.08
N MET A 10 2.85 13.43 -2.87
CA MET A 10 1.99 12.31 -2.53
C MET A 10 1.40 12.50 -1.14
N THR A 11 0.17 12.07 -0.94
CA THR A 11 -0.47 11.98 0.38
C THR A 11 -1.08 10.61 0.56
N LEU A 12 -0.91 10.04 1.74
CA LEU A 12 -1.52 8.79 2.16
C LEU A 12 -2.33 9.05 3.44
N ASN A 13 -3.65 8.90 3.36
CA ASN A 13 -4.55 8.95 4.50
C ASN A 13 -4.95 7.52 4.87
N VAL A 14 -4.76 7.14 6.13
CA VAL A 14 -5.08 5.79 6.63
C VAL A 14 -6.10 5.92 7.76
N TYR A 15 -7.26 5.28 7.59
CA TYR A 15 -8.36 5.25 8.55
C TYR A 15 -8.54 3.82 9.04
N ARG A 16 -8.42 3.61 10.35
CA ARG A 16 -8.62 2.28 10.95
C ARG A 16 -9.99 2.20 11.61
N GLU A 17 -10.73 1.16 11.26
CA GLU A 17 -12.03 0.80 11.82
C GLU A 17 -11.97 -0.66 12.29
N SER A 18 -11.70 -0.87 13.58
CA SER A 18 -11.58 -2.21 14.18
C SER A 18 -10.54 -3.10 13.47
N ASP A 19 -11.02 -4.07 12.68
CA ASP A 19 -10.29 -5.09 11.92
C ASP A 19 -10.11 -4.69 10.45
N ARG A 20 -10.47 -3.46 10.06
CA ARG A 20 -10.29 -2.94 8.71
C ARG A 20 -9.48 -1.65 8.74
N SER A 21 -8.72 -1.43 7.68
CA SER A 21 -7.98 -0.20 7.43
C SER A 21 -8.27 0.28 6.01
N LYS A 22 -8.87 1.45 5.87
CA LYS A 22 -9.03 2.13 4.59
C LYS A 22 -7.81 3.02 4.34
N ALA A 23 -7.20 2.88 3.19
CA ALA A 23 -6.13 3.75 2.73
C ALA A 23 -6.60 4.54 1.50
N GLU A 24 -6.30 5.83 1.47
CA GLU A 24 -6.54 6.72 0.34
C GLU A 24 -5.22 7.41 0.00
N GLN A 25 -4.72 7.15 -1.19
CA GLN A 25 -3.52 7.78 -1.72
C GLN A 25 -3.90 8.72 -2.85
N THR A 26 -3.31 9.92 -2.82
CA THR A 26 -3.38 10.88 -3.91
C THR A 26 -1.97 11.23 -4.33
N THR A 27 -1.72 11.15 -5.63
CA THR A 27 -0.43 11.41 -6.27
C THR A 27 -0.58 12.54 -7.26
N TRP A 28 0.31 13.53 -7.19
CA TRP A 28 0.41 14.62 -8.16
C TRP A 28 1.69 14.47 -8.95
N ASN A 29 1.62 14.63 -10.27
CA ASN A 29 2.77 14.66 -11.17
C ASN A 29 2.52 15.65 -12.33
N GLU A 30 3.43 15.69 -13.31
CA GLU A 30 3.31 16.58 -14.48
C GLU A 30 2.09 16.27 -15.36
N GLN A 31 1.49 15.08 -15.25
CA GLN A 31 0.31 14.65 -16.00
C GLN A 31 -1.00 14.94 -15.25
N GLY A 32 -0.94 15.38 -13.99
CA GLY A 32 -2.11 15.74 -13.18
C GLY A 32 -2.18 15.01 -11.85
N GLU A 33 -3.41 14.89 -11.35
CA GLU A 33 -3.74 14.23 -10.09
C GLU A 33 -4.33 12.85 -10.34
N SER A 34 -3.86 11.84 -9.60
CA SER A 34 -4.47 10.52 -9.53
C SER A 34 -4.75 10.14 -8.09
N SER A 35 -5.90 9.51 -7.84
CA SER A 35 -6.27 8.99 -6.53
C SER A 35 -6.61 7.51 -6.62
N ASN A 36 -6.12 6.73 -5.66
CA ASN A 36 -6.44 5.32 -5.47
C ASN A 36 -6.82 5.09 -4.01
N SER A 37 -7.72 4.13 -3.78
CA SER A 37 -8.10 3.74 -2.43
C SER A 37 -8.18 2.22 -2.32
N GLY A 38 -7.98 1.71 -1.12
CA GLY A 38 -8.04 0.28 -0.82
C GLY A 38 -8.48 0.03 0.61
N VAL A 39 -9.04 -1.15 0.83
CA VAL A 39 -9.40 -1.63 2.17
C VAL A 39 -8.58 -2.87 2.48
N TRP A 40 -7.82 -2.81 3.57
CA TRP A 40 -7.09 -3.95 4.11
C TRP A 40 -7.82 -4.51 5.32
N TYR A 41 -8.03 -5.82 5.32
CA TYR A 41 -8.60 -6.53 6.46
C TYR A 41 -7.48 -7.12 7.32
N LEU A 42 -7.40 -6.71 8.57
CA LEU A 42 -6.29 -6.92 9.49
C LEU A 42 -6.39 -8.23 10.29
N ASP A 43 -7.23 -9.17 9.85
CA ASP A 43 -7.51 -10.42 10.57
C ASP A 43 -6.64 -11.61 10.12
N GLY A 44 -5.71 -11.40 9.19
CA GLY A 44 -4.81 -12.44 8.70
C GLY A 44 -5.50 -13.52 7.85
N LYS A 45 -6.70 -13.28 7.33
CA LYS A 45 -7.41 -14.23 6.46
C LYS A 45 -7.28 -13.85 4.99
N ASP A 46 -7.10 -14.86 4.15
CA ASP A 46 -7.12 -14.73 2.71
C ASP A 46 -8.54 -14.37 2.22
N ARG A 47 -8.64 -13.37 1.35
CA ARG A 47 -9.89 -12.90 0.75
C ARG A 47 -9.70 -12.58 -0.73
N PRO A 48 -10.75 -12.63 -1.57
CA PRO A 48 -10.70 -12.01 -2.89
C PRO A 48 -10.42 -10.50 -2.76
N ALA A 49 -9.47 -9.98 -3.53
CA ALA A 49 -9.18 -8.55 -3.53
C ALA A 49 -10.32 -7.76 -4.18
N GLU A 50 -10.80 -6.71 -3.53
CA GLU A 50 -12.00 -5.95 -3.96
C GLU A 50 -11.86 -5.34 -5.37
N ALA A 51 -10.63 -5.00 -5.79
CA ALA A 51 -10.36 -4.30 -7.04
C ALA A 51 -9.97 -5.21 -8.23
N ALA A 52 -9.77 -6.52 -8.02
CA ALA A 52 -9.28 -7.42 -9.07
C ALA A 52 -9.76 -8.85 -8.77
N GLY A 53 -10.91 -9.23 -9.33
CA GLY A 53 -11.61 -10.50 -9.10
C GLY A 53 -10.86 -11.79 -9.48
N GLN A 54 -9.54 -11.73 -9.69
CA GLN A 54 -8.66 -12.89 -9.90
C GLN A 54 -7.44 -12.90 -8.97
N THR A 55 -7.46 -12.09 -7.91
CA THR A 55 -6.40 -12.07 -6.90
C THR A 55 -6.95 -12.36 -5.51
N MET A 56 -6.17 -13.07 -4.72
CA MET A 56 -6.34 -13.24 -3.29
C MET A 56 -5.45 -12.23 -2.57
N GLU A 57 -5.95 -11.66 -1.49
CA GLU A 57 -5.29 -10.67 -0.66
C GLU A 57 -5.34 -11.11 0.81
N LYS A 58 -4.24 -10.86 1.52
CA LYS A 58 -4.09 -11.16 2.94
C LYS A 58 -3.27 -10.08 3.62
N THR A 59 -3.78 -9.53 4.71
CA THR A 59 -3.03 -8.58 5.54
C THR A 59 -2.80 -9.16 6.93
N ARG A 60 -1.55 -9.11 7.41
CA ARG A 60 -1.13 -9.64 8.72
C ARG A 60 -0.02 -8.80 9.33
N TRP A 61 0.15 -8.91 10.64
CA TRP A 61 1.32 -8.39 11.34
C TRP A 61 2.49 -9.37 11.28
N ASP A 62 3.69 -8.83 11.04
CA ASP A 62 5.00 -9.49 11.11
C ASP A 62 5.87 -8.67 12.07
N GLY A 63 5.75 -8.96 13.37
CA GLY A 63 6.25 -8.08 14.42
C GLY A 63 5.60 -6.70 14.34
N ASN A 64 6.41 -5.65 14.15
CA ASN A 64 5.97 -4.26 14.05
C ASN A 64 5.67 -3.81 12.61
N VAL A 65 5.75 -4.73 11.64
CA VAL A 65 5.52 -4.47 10.23
C VAL A 65 4.14 -5.01 9.85
N LEU A 66 3.30 -4.18 9.23
CA LEU A 66 2.08 -4.65 8.59
C LEU A 66 2.42 -5.12 7.18
N VAL A 67 2.05 -6.36 6.85
CA VAL A 67 2.34 -6.97 5.55
C VAL A 67 1.02 -7.26 4.86
N ASN A 68 0.85 -6.72 3.66
CA ASN A 68 -0.22 -7.06 2.74
C ASN A 68 0.38 -7.86 1.57
N GLU A 69 -0.18 -9.02 1.29
CA GLU A 69 0.23 -9.91 0.20
C GLU A 69 -0.97 -10.08 -0.72
N LYS A 70 -0.80 -9.74 -2.00
CA LYS A 70 -1.80 -9.91 -3.05
C LYS A 70 -1.24 -10.80 -4.14
N GLN A 71 -1.96 -11.84 -4.52
CA GLN A 71 -1.47 -12.86 -5.45
C GLN A 71 -2.58 -13.29 -6.42
N SER A 72 -2.25 -13.44 -7.71
CA SER A 72 -3.17 -14.05 -8.68
C SER A 72 -3.36 -15.55 -8.41
N LEU A 73 -4.51 -16.10 -8.79
CA LEU A 73 -4.83 -17.52 -8.57
C LEU A 73 -3.82 -18.48 -9.23
N ASP A 74 -3.25 -18.09 -10.38
CA ASP A 74 -2.20 -18.81 -11.10
C ASP A 74 -0.78 -18.53 -10.58
N ARG A 75 -0.65 -17.67 -9.56
CA ARG A 75 0.60 -17.22 -8.92
C ARG A 75 1.59 -16.51 -9.83
N THR A 76 1.18 -16.09 -11.02
CA THR A 76 2.05 -15.35 -11.95
C THR A 76 2.28 -13.92 -11.50
N PHE A 77 1.33 -13.33 -10.76
CA PHE A 77 1.42 -12.03 -10.13
C PHE A 77 1.49 -12.16 -8.61
N VAL A 78 2.46 -11.48 -8.00
CA VAL A 78 2.55 -11.31 -6.54
C VAL A 78 2.96 -9.88 -6.23
N GLU A 79 2.16 -9.21 -5.43
CA GLU A 79 2.45 -7.92 -4.82
C GLU A 79 2.59 -8.10 -3.30
N THR A 80 3.63 -7.51 -2.74
CA THR A 80 3.86 -7.47 -1.30
C THR A 80 4.09 -6.03 -0.90
N ILE A 81 3.24 -5.52 -0.01
CA ILE A 81 3.37 -4.21 0.60
C ILE A 81 3.76 -4.40 2.07
N ARG A 82 4.85 -3.77 2.50
CA ARG A 82 5.29 -3.76 3.90
C ARG A 82 5.22 -2.33 4.43
N MET A 83 4.41 -2.12 5.45
CA MET A 83 4.28 -0.84 6.14
C MET A 83 4.93 -0.92 7.52
N SER A 84 5.80 0.03 7.82
CA SER A 84 6.42 0.18 9.13
C SER A 84 6.36 1.63 9.62
N LEU A 85 6.39 1.81 10.94
CA LEU A 85 6.53 3.12 11.56
C LEU A 85 7.91 3.21 12.21
N SER A 86 8.51 4.40 12.11
CA SER A 86 9.68 4.75 12.93
C SER A 86 9.37 4.64 14.43
N PRO A 87 10.38 4.43 15.29
CA PRO A 87 10.19 4.34 16.74
C PRO A 87 9.50 5.57 17.35
N ASP A 88 9.70 6.76 16.78
CA ASP A 88 9.07 8.00 17.24
C ASP A 88 7.69 8.26 16.61
N GLY A 89 7.24 7.38 15.71
CA GLY A 89 5.95 7.45 15.03
C GLY A 89 5.79 8.63 14.09
N LYS A 90 6.87 9.33 13.73
CA LYS A 90 6.83 10.53 12.86
C LYS A 90 6.93 10.19 11.39
N THR A 91 7.58 9.09 11.06
CA THR A 91 7.70 8.61 9.67
C THR A 91 7.07 7.23 9.51
N ALA A 92 6.41 7.04 8.38
CA ALA A 92 5.95 5.74 7.89
C ALA A 92 6.76 5.35 6.66
N THR A 93 7.18 4.09 6.58
CA THR A 93 7.86 3.54 5.40
C THR A 93 6.97 2.48 4.77
N GLU A 94 6.74 2.62 3.47
CA GLU A 94 6.09 1.66 2.60
C GLU A 94 7.12 1.05 1.67
N GLU A 95 7.26 -0.27 1.69
CA GLU A 95 8.02 -1.01 0.69
C GLU A 95 7.07 -1.85 -0.15
N VAL A 96 7.03 -1.57 -1.45
CA VAL A 96 6.23 -2.33 -2.42
C VAL A 96 7.16 -3.18 -3.27
N ARG A 97 6.85 -4.47 -3.37
CA ARG A 97 7.50 -5.39 -4.29
C ARG A 97 6.46 -6.05 -5.17
N VAL A 98 6.59 -5.89 -6.48
CA VAL A 98 5.71 -6.52 -7.47
C VAL A 98 6.54 -7.49 -8.31
N LYS A 99 6.09 -8.74 -8.39
CA LYS A 99 6.61 -9.77 -9.27
C LYS A 99 5.53 -10.15 -10.27
N SER A 100 5.89 -10.17 -11.54
CA SER A 100 5.01 -10.56 -12.65
C SER A 100 5.82 -11.27 -13.74
N PRO A 101 5.18 -11.88 -14.76
CA PRO A 101 5.90 -12.45 -15.90
C PRO A 101 6.73 -11.42 -16.67
N ASN A 102 6.34 -10.14 -16.59
CA ASN A 102 7.04 -9.05 -17.24
C ASN A 102 8.32 -8.67 -16.47
N GLY A 103 8.46 -9.06 -15.20
CA GLY A 103 9.63 -8.76 -14.37
C GLY A 103 9.26 -8.36 -12.96
N GLU A 104 10.25 -7.84 -12.25
CA GLU A 104 10.15 -7.41 -10.86
C GLU A 104 10.30 -5.89 -10.74
N ASN A 105 9.48 -5.28 -9.90
CA ASN A 105 9.61 -3.88 -9.51
C ASN A 105 9.70 -3.77 -7.98
N ARG A 106 10.47 -2.79 -7.50
CA ARG A 106 10.57 -2.45 -6.08
C ARG A 106 10.46 -0.94 -5.91
N GLU A 107 9.61 -0.52 -5.00
CA GLU A 107 9.41 0.87 -4.62
C GLU A 107 9.53 1.01 -3.10
N VAL A 108 10.12 2.13 -2.66
CA VAL A 108 10.21 2.50 -1.25
C VAL A 108 9.75 3.93 -1.12
N LEU A 109 8.70 4.14 -0.32
CA LEU A 109 8.15 5.44 0.00
C LEU A 109 8.35 5.72 1.49
N VAL A 110 8.76 6.95 1.81
CA VAL A 110 8.89 7.43 3.19
C VAL A 110 7.99 8.64 3.33
N PHE A 111 7.02 8.53 4.24
CA PHE A 111 6.02 9.55 4.49
C PHE A 111 6.27 10.20 5.85
N ASP A 112 6.32 11.53 5.87
CA ASP A 112 6.25 12.31 7.10
C ASP A 112 4.78 12.41 7.56
N LYS A 113 4.53 12.02 8.81
CA LYS A 113 3.21 12.12 9.42
C LYS A 113 2.84 13.58 9.61
N LYS A 114 1.76 14.01 8.97
CA LYS A 114 1.17 15.32 9.28
C LYS A 114 0.38 15.23 10.58
N GLN A 115 0.65 16.14 11.50
CA GLN A 115 -0.21 16.33 12.66
C GLN A 115 -1.60 16.76 12.17
N LYS A 116 -2.66 16.12 12.67
CA LYS A 116 -4.01 16.65 12.53
C LYS A 116 -3.99 18.05 13.17
N PRO A 117 -4.45 19.12 12.50
CA PRO A 117 -4.60 20.41 13.15
C PRO A 117 -5.43 20.22 14.42
N ALA A 118 -5.01 20.81 15.53
CA ALA A 118 -5.86 20.86 16.71
C ALA A 118 -7.17 21.54 16.31
N SER A 119 -8.25 20.77 16.34
CA SER A 119 -9.62 21.23 16.15
C SER A 119 -10.10 21.96 17.39
#